data_AF-A0A0A0IZK6-F1
#
_entry.id   AF-A0A0A0IZK6-F1
#
_cell.length_a   1.000
_cell.length_b   1.000
_cell.length_c   1.000
_cell.angle_alpha   90.00
_cell.angle_beta   90.00
_cell.angle_gamma   90.00
#
_symmetry.space_group_name_H-M   'P 1'
#
loop_
_entity.id
_entity.type
_entity.pdbx_description
1 polymer ?
#
loop_
_entity_poly.entity_id
_entity_poly.type
_entity_poly.pdbx_seq_one_letter_code
_entity_poly.pdbx_strand_id
1 'polypeptide(L)'
;MPSSIAWLDTTVEEQRLARDLIALFSETESRDELGLGQIRDAFSDLLFPGVSVVQTRARYYLFIPWCYTRGWAEGTHGMTAKKRGEWQERELITALRNAELDDSAGLIGKRAGASLRTLPSSIYWSGMVKYGLVGNVADTSHLGLLGEHADDATELAERSPREWAAGIPAPPDDFPQAIPRTEPRGVVGI
;
A
#
# COMPACT_ATOMS: atom_id res chain seq x y z
N MET A 1 43.32 15.69 31.13
CA MET A 1 42.49 16.59 30.29
C MET A 1 41.72 17.50 31.24
N PRO A 2 41.81 18.83 31.15
CA PRO A 2 41.08 19.71 32.04
C PRO A 2 39.58 19.69 31.67
N SER A 3 38.71 19.56 32.67
CA SER A 3 37.26 19.69 32.50
C SER A 3 36.90 21.17 32.57
N SER A 4 36.20 21.69 31.56
CA SER A 4 35.71 23.07 31.54
C SER A 4 34.24 23.12 31.92
N ILE A 5 33.92 23.94 32.93
CA ILE A 5 32.55 24.36 33.22
C ILE A 5 32.32 25.66 32.46
N ALA A 6 31.29 25.70 31.61
CA ALA A 6 30.82 26.89 30.94
C ALA A 6 29.39 27.18 31.40
N TRP A 7 29.12 28.44 31.74
CA TRP A 7 27.78 28.92 32.11
C TRP A 7 27.10 29.44 30.86
N LEU A 8 25.99 28.81 30.46
CA LEU A 8 25.14 29.29 29.37
C LEU A 8 24.12 30.26 29.98
N ASP A 9 24.34 31.56 29.80
CA ASP A 9 23.33 32.58 30.09
C ASP A 9 22.42 32.70 28.86
N THR A 10 21.34 31.93 28.85
CA THR A 10 20.36 31.96 27.76
C THR A 10 19.24 32.93 28.11
N THR A 11 18.97 33.86 27.22
CA THR A 11 17.77 34.71 27.30
C THR A 11 16.49 33.88 27.11
N VAL A 12 15.35 34.39 27.58
CA VAL A 12 14.05 33.69 27.45
C VAL A 12 13.69 33.48 25.98
N GLU A 13 14.08 34.41 25.12
CA GLU A 13 13.92 34.37 23.67
C GLU A 13 14.76 33.25 23.04
N GLU A 14 16.03 33.09 23.44
CA GLU A 14 16.88 32.00 22.97
C GLU A 14 16.39 30.63 23.46
N GLN A 15 15.85 30.56 24.69
CA GLN A 15 15.21 29.34 25.18
C GLN A 15 13.93 29.00 24.41
N ARG A 16 13.14 30.00 23.99
CA ARG A 16 11.96 29.77 23.14
C ARG A 16 12.38 29.31 21.76
N LEU A 17 13.34 29.99 21.13
CA LEU A 17 13.87 29.59 19.82
C LEU A 17 14.44 28.17 19.86
N ALA A 18 15.21 27.82 20.90
CA ALA A 18 15.76 26.47 21.06
C ALA A 18 14.65 25.43 21.29
N ARG A 19 13.62 25.75 22.07
CA ARG A 19 12.45 24.88 22.25
C ARG A 19 11.65 24.72 20.96
N ASP A 20 11.50 25.77 20.16
CA ASP A 20 10.81 25.72 18.87
C ASP A 20 11.61 24.91 17.84
N LEU A 21 12.94 25.04 17.85
CA LEU A 21 13.86 24.21 17.05
C LEU A 21 13.79 22.74 17.45
N ILE A 22 13.84 22.46 18.76
CA ILE A 22 13.66 21.12 19.30
C ILE A 22 12.25 20.62 18.97
N ALA A 23 11.22 21.47 19.00
CA ALA A 23 9.85 21.11 18.65
C ALA A 23 9.75 20.68 17.18
N LEU A 24 10.38 21.42 16.27
CA LEU A 24 10.53 21.08 14.85
C LEU A 24 11.23 19.74 14.64
N PHE A 25 12.25 19.40 15.43
CA PHE A 25 12.92 18.09 15.37
C PHE A 25 12.23 16.99 16.19
N SER A 26 11.33 17.35 17.10
CA SER A 26 10.53 16.43 17.90
C SER A 26 9.22 16.04 17.24
N GLU A 27 8.82 16.74 16.17
CA GLU A 27 7.90 16.18 15.19
C GLU A 27 8.51 14.88 14.69
N THR A 28 8.09 13.80 15.33
CA THR A 28 8.47 12.43 14.99
C THR A 28 7.78 12.11 13.67
N GLU A 29 8.27 12.70 12.58
CA GLU A 29 8.16 12.05 11.29
C GLU A 29 8.96 10.75 11.44
N SER A 30 8.23 9.66 11.63
CA SER A 30 8.74 8.29 11.54
C SER A 30 9.16 7.96 10.09
N ARG A 31 9.84 8.89 9.41
CA ARG A 31 10.43 8.73 8.10
C ARG A 31 11.92 8.74 8.28
N ASP A 32 12.51 7.79 7.60
CA ASP A 32 13.94 7.59 7.51
C ASP A 32 14.59 8.78 6.80
N GLU A 33 14.99 9.80 7.56
CA GLU A 33 15.61 11.01 7.01
C GLU A 33 16.99 10.75 6.40
N LEU A 34 17.55 9.57 6.64
CA LEU A 34 18.81 9.09 6.08
C LEU A 34 18.63 8.21 4.83
N GLY A 35 17.38 7.89 4.46
CA GLY A 35 17.09 7.02 3.31
C GLY A 35 17.43 5.55 3.52
N LEU A 36 17.73 5.11 4.75
CA LEU A 36 18.06 3.71 5.06
C LEU A 36 16.90 2.76 4.73
N GLY A 37 15.67 3.26 4.71
CA GLY A 37 14.44 2.52 4.40
C GLY A 37 14.44 2.04 2.95
N GLN A 38 14.89 2.87 2.00
CA GLN A 38 15.02 2.45 0.60
C GLN A 38 16.09 1.36 0.45
N ILE A 39 17.20 1.48 1.18
CA ILE A 39 18.27 0.48 1.17
C ILE A 39 17.76 -0.84 1.77
N ARG A 40 17.09 -0.78 2.92
CA ARG A 40 16.46 -1.93 3.58
C ARG A 40 15.45 -2.60 2.67
N ASP A 41 14.61 -1.81 2.00
CA ASP A 41 13.57 -2.33 1.12
C ASP A 41 14.20 -2.99 -0.12
N ALA A 42 15.27 -2.42 -0.69
CA ALA A 42 16.03 -3.05 -1.76
C ALA A 42 16.66 -4.40 -1.33
N PHE A 43 17.27 -4.47 -0.14
CA PHE A 43 17.77 -5.73 0.40
C PHE A 43 16.64 -6.73 0.69
N SER A 44 15.49 -6.24 1.16
CA SER A 44 14.32 -7.08 1.43
C SER A 44 13.77 -7.67 0.13
N ASP A 45 13.68 -6.88 -0.94
CA ASP A 45 13.24 -7.33 -2.26
C ASP A 45 14.24 -8.31 -2.88
N LEU A 46 15.55 -8.16 -2.63
CA LEU A 46 16.58 -9.10 -3.08
C LEU A 46 16.52 -10.44 -2.34
N LEU A 47 16.41 -10.41 -1.01
CA LEU A 47 16.44 -11.60 -0.16
C LEU A 47 15.09 -12.33 -0.12
N PHE A 48 14.00 -11.59 -0.20
CA PHE A 48 12.64 -12.07 -0.04
C PHE A 48 11.71 -11.48 -1.11
N PRO A 49 11.95 -11.80 -2.39
CA PRO A 49 11.25 -11.16 -3.48
C PRO A 49 9.74 -11.40 -3.38
N GLY A 50 9.00 -10.29 -3.26
CA GLY A 50 7.55 -10.26 -3.24
C GLY A 50 6.89 -10.49 -1.88
N VAL A 51 7.67 -10.71 -0.81
CA VAL A 51 7.17 -10.74 0.57
C VAL A 51 7.88 -9.72 1.45
N SER A 52 7.16 -9.16 2.42
CA SER A 52 7.74 -8.20 3.37
C SER A 52 7.17 -8.43 4.77
N VAL A 53 7.96 -8.14 5.80
CA VAL A 53 7.50 -8.18 7.20
C VAL A 53 6.34 -7.21 7.49
N VAL A 54 6.13 -6.22 6.61
CA VAL A 54 4.99 -5.29 6.69
C VAL A 54 3.70 -5.94 6.16
N GLN A 55 3.81 -6.98 5.32
CA GLN A 55 2.65 -7.72 4.84
C GLN A 55 2.15 -8.66 5.93
N THR A 56 0.88 -8.51 6.29
CA THR A 56 0.24 -9.24 7.38
C THR A 56 -0.71 -10.33 6.91
N ARG A 57 -1.27 -10.25 5.69
CA ARG A 57 -2.31 -11.17 5.18
C ARG A 57 -2.28 -11.33 3.66
N ALA A 58 -2.33 -12.57 3.19
CA ALA A 58 -2.40 -12.88 1.77
C ALA A 58 -3.69 -12.37 1.08
N ARG A 59 -4.79 -12.18 1.83
CA ARG A 59 -6.07 -11.72 1.26
C ARG A 59 -5.97 -10.36 0.56
N TYR A 60 -5.01 -9.52 0.94
CA TYR A 60 -4.76 -8.23 0.28
C TYR A 60 -4.33 -8.39 -1.19
N TYR A 61 -3.74 -9.52 -1.58
CA TYR A 61 -3.46 -9.82 -3.00
C TYR A 61 -4.71 -9.99 -3.86
N LEU A 62 -5.90 -10.16 -3.27
CA LEU A 62 -7.18 -10.18 -3.97
C LEU A 62 -7.92 -8.85 -3.80
N PHE A 63 -7.94 -8.33 -2.58
CA PHE A 63 -8.66 -7.10 -2.27
C PHE A 63 -8.15 -5.89 -3.04
N ILE A 64 -6.83 -5.75 -3.19
CA ILE A 64 -6.25 -4.61 -3.87
C ILE A 64 -6.63 -4.62 -5.36
N PRO A 65 -6.42 -5.70 -6.14
CA PRO A 65 -6.93 -5.76 -7.50
C PRO A 65 -8.40 -5.41 -7.59
N TRP A 66 -9.26 -5.95 -6.71
CA TRP A 66 -10.69 -5.65 -6.73
C TRP A 66 -11.02 -4.18 -6.51
N CYS A 67 -10.31 -3.48 -5.62
CA CYS A 67 -10.46 -2.04 -5.43
C CYS A 67 -10.07 -1.24 -6.67
N TYR A 68 -9.09 -1.73 -7.43
CA TYR A 68 -8.61 -1.04 -8.61
C TYR A 68 -9.41 -1.40 -9.85
N THR A 69 -9.87 -2.65 -10.04
CA THR A 69 -10.62 -3.10 -11.24
C THR A 69 -12.11 -2.80 -11.18
N ARG A 70 -12.70 -2.68 -9.98
CA ARG A 70 -14.14 -2.46 -9.84
C ARG A 70 -14.51 -1.04 -10.29
N GLY A 71 -15.46 -0.95 -11.22
CA GLY A 71 -15.96 0.33 -11.70
C GLY A 71 -14.96 1.11 -12.55
N TRP A 72 -14.10 0.40 -13.31
CA TRP A 72 -13.40 0.99 -14.45
C TRP A 72 -14.45 1.59 -15.41
N ALA A 73 -14.61 2.90 -15.36
CA ALA A 73 -15.26 3.62 -16.43
C ALA A 73 -14.24 3.77 -17.57
N GLU A 74 -14.68 3.56 -18.81
CA GLU A 74 -13.90 3.86 -20.01
C GLU A 74 -13.27 5.27 -19.86
N GLY A 75 -11.94 5.38 -20.03
CA GLY A 75 -11.23 6.65 -19.86
C GLY A 75 -10.53 6.84 -18.50
N THR A 76 -10.67 5.93 -17.54
CA THR A 76 -10.01 6.05 -16.22
C THR A 76 -8.59 5.49 -16.26
N HIS A 77 -7.59 6.37 -16.43
CA HIS A 77 -6.18 5.98 -16.51
C HIS A 77 -5.30 6.83 -15.57
N GLY A 78 -4.08 6.36 -15.37
CA GLY A 78 -3.02 6.99 -14.60
C GLY A 78 -3.44 7.44 -13.21
N MET A 79 -3.24 8.73 -12.95
CA MET A 79 -3.53 9.34 -11.65
C MET A 79 -5.02 9.26 -11.26
N THR A 80 -5.93 9.25 -12.23
CA THR A 80 -7.37 9.13 -11.95
C THR A 80 -7.73 7.73 -11.50
N ALA A 81 -7.16 6.70 -12.17
CA ALA A 81 -7.28 5.30 -11.75
C ALA A 81 -6.71 5.11 -10.35
N LYS A 82 -5.52 5.68 -10.08
CA LYS A 82 -4.91 5.68 -8.76
C LYS A 82 -5.84 6.24 -7.68
N LYS A 83 -6.29 7.50 -7.84
CA LYS A 83 -7.16 8.16 -6.86
C LYS A 83 -8.45 7.38 -6.60
N ARG A 84 -9.05 6.82 -7.65
CA ARG A 84 -10.27 6.02 -7.54
C ARG A 84 -10.03 4.73 -6.76
N GLY A 85 -8.97 3.98 -7.08
CA GLY A 85 -8.60 2.76 -6.38
C GLY A 85 -8.25 3.02 -4.91
N GLU A 86 -7.49 4.07 -4.63
CA GLU A 86 -7.15 4.51 -3.27
C GLU A 86 -8.38 4.90 -2.44
N TRP A 87 -9.41 5.46 -3.07
CA TRP A 87 -10.69 5.75 -2.42
C TRP A 87 -11.43 4.45 -2.07
N GLN A 88 -11.53 3.51 -3.01
CA GLN A 88 -12.15 2.20 -2.76
C GLN A 88 -11.41 1.38 -1.69
N GLU A 89 -10.09 1.51 -1.62
CA GLU A 89 -9.27 0.87 -0.60
C GLU A 89 -9.56 1.41 0.81
N ARG A 90 -9.83 2.71 0.94
CA ARG A 90 -10.25 3.31 2.23
C ARG A 90 -11.64 2.88 2.66
N GLU A 91 -12.56 2.76 1.71
CA GLU A 91 -13.89 2.18 1.95
C GLU A 91 -13.76 0.73 2.43
N LEU A 92 -12.91 -0.07 1.78
CA LEU A 92 -12.61 -1.44 2.21
C LEU A 92 -12.05 -1.49 3.63
N ILE A 93 -11.08 -0.64 3.98
CA ILE A 93 -10.52 -0.59 5.34
C ILE A 93 -11.62 -0.29 6.37
N THR A 94 -12.54 0.62 6.02
CA THR A 94 -13.67 0.95 6.89
C THR A 94 -14.64 -0.21 7.04
N ALA A 95 -14.96 -0.91 5.94
CA ALA A 95 -15.81 -2.10 5.98
C ALA A 95 -15.18 -3.25 6.78
N LEU A 96 -13.89 -3.53 6.57
CA LEU A 96 -13.14 -4.55 7.31
C LEU A 96 -13.12 -4.29 8.81
N ARG A 97 -13.03 -3.02 9.21
CA ARG A 97 -13.07 -2.59 10.61
C ARG A 97 -14.46 -2.76 11.22
N ASN A 98 -15.51 -2.37 10.49
CA ASN A 98 -16.89 -2.46 10.98
C ASN A 98 -17.40 -3.90 11.03
N ALA A 99 -16.89 -4.78 10.17
CA ALA A 99 -17.28 -6.19 10.12
C ALA A 99 -16.82 -7.01 11.34
N GLU A 100 -16.12 -6.41 12.32
CA GLU A 100 -15.59 -7.05 13.54
C GLU A 100 -15.14 -8.50 13.30
N LEU A 101 -14.35 -8.71 12.24
CA LEU A 101 -13.81 -10.03 11.95
C LEU A 101 -12.99 -10.46 13.18
N ASP A 102 -13.36 -11.61 13.78
CA ASP A 102 -12.69 -12.21 14.95
C ASP A 102 -11.16 -12.22 14.80
N ASP A 103 -10.71 -12.35 13.55
CA ASP A 103 -9.36 -12.14 13.11
C ASP A 103 -9.07 -10.65 12.84
N SER A 104 -8.98 -9.82 13.88
CA SER A 104 -8.57 -8.40 13.77
C SER A 104 -7.05 -8.20 13.96
N ALA A 105 -6.31 -9.27 14.28
CA ALA A 105 -4.87 -9.25 14.48
C ALA A 105 -4.14 -9.19 13.11
N GLY A 106 -3.56 -8.06 12.76
CA GLY A 106 -2.88 -7.87 11.47
C GLY A 106 -3.75 -7.23 10.38
N LEU A 107 -4.92 -6.67 10.72
CA LEU A 107 -5.64 -5.78 9.81
C LEU A 107 -4.83 -4.48 9.63
N ILE A 108 -4.40 -4.20 8.40
CA ILE A 108 -3.74 -2.94 8.06
C ILE A 108 -4.80 -1.83 8.12
N GLY A 109 -4.51 -0.75 8.85
CA GLY A 109 -5.48 0.33 9.08
C GLY A 109 -6.44 0.10 10.25
N LYS A 110 -6.22 -0.89 11.13
CA LYS A 110 -7.08 -1.10 12.32
C LYS A 110 -7.23 0.14 13.21
N ARG A 111 -6.13 0.86 13.49
CA ARG A 111 -6.15 2.08 14.33
C ARG A 111 -6.40 3.36 13.52
N ALA A 112 -5.71 3.51 12.39
CA ALA A 112 -5.80 4.73 11.57
C ALA A 112 -7.09 4.79 10.72
N GLY A 113 -7.67 3.65 10.34
CA GLY A 113 -8.83 3.60 9.46
C GLY A 113 -8.59 4.28 8.11
N ALA A 114 -9.51 5.14 7.68
CA ALA A 114 -9.43 5.85 6.41
C ALA A 114 -8.32 6.92 6.35
N SER A 115 -7.79 7.39 7.49
CA SER A 115 -6.67 8.35 7.54
C SER A 115 -5.30 7.68 7.47
N LEU A 116 -5.24 6.42 7.02
CA LEU A 116 -4.00 5.68 6.86
C LEU A 116 -3.06 6.37 5.85
N ARG A 117 -1.83 6.67 6.30
CA ARG A 117 -0.78 7.34 5.50
C ARG A 117 -0.21 6.44 4.40
N THR A 118 -0.07 5.15 4.67
CA THR A 118 0.48 4.15 3.74
C THR A 118 -0.57 3.06 3.49
N LEU A 119 -1.12 3.01 2.29
CA LEU A 119 -2.17 2.06 1.93
C LEU A 119 -1.62 0.65 1.66
N PRO A 120 -2.41 -0.40 1.88
CA PRO A 120 -2.05 -1.77 1.49
C PRO A 120 -1.56 -1.90 0.04
N SER A 121 -2.14 -1.17 -0.92
CA SER A 121 -1.71 -1.14 -2.33
C SER A 121 -0.22 -0.86 -2.48
N SER A 122 0.33 0.10 -1.73
CA SER A 122 1.77 0.40 -1.74
C SER A 122 2.63 -0.71 -1.11
N ILE A 123 2.13 -1.40 -0.10
CA ILE A 123 2.86 -2.44 0.64
C ILE A 123 2.94 -3.75 -0.15
N TYR A 124 1.87 -4.09 -0.89
CA TYR A 124 1.77 -5.36 -1.62
C TYR A 124 2.14 -5.25 -3.10
N TRP A 125 2.38 -4.04 -3.62
CA TRP A 125 2.63 -3.82 -5.06
C TRP A 125 3.80 -4.65 -5.61
N SER A 126 4.96 -4.60 -4.94
CA SER A 126 6.14 -5.36 -5.35
C SER A 126 5.87 -6.87 -5.38
N GLY A 127 5.09 -7.36 -4.40
CA GLY A 127 4.60 -8.74 -4.38
C GLY A 127 3.69 -9.08 -5.54
N MET A 128 2.76 -8.19 -5.90
CA MET A 128 1.85 -8.41 -7.03
C MET A 128 2.59 -8.48 -8.35
N VAL A 129 3.55 -7.58 -8.58
CA VAL A 129 4.40 -7.61 -9.78
C VAL A 129 5.19 -8.91 -9.81
N LYS A 130 5.78 -9.31 -8.67
CA LYS A 130 6.57 -10.55 -8.59
C LYS A 130 5.75 -11.82 -8.86
N TYR A 131 4.51 -11.87 -8.39
CA TYR A 131 3.60 -12.98 -8.62
C TYR A 131 2.86 -12.90 -9.97
N GLY A 132 3.12 -11.85 -10.76
CA GLY A 132 2.47 -11.63 -12.04
C GLY A 132 0.97 -11.37 -11.93
N LEU A 133 0.50 -10.86 -10.78
CA LEU A 133 -0.89 -10.46 -10.56
C LEU A 133 -1.21 -9.12 -11.23
N VAL A 134 -0.20 -8.27 -11.36
CA VAL A 134 -0.23 -7.04 -12.14
C VAL A 134 0.90 -7.12 -13.18
N GLY A 135 0.72 -6.48 -14.34
CA GLY A 135 1.76 -6.32 -15.35
C GLY A 135 2.97 -5.58 -14.80
N ASN A 136 4.04 -5.47 -15.59
CA ASN A 136 5.27 -4.79 -15.18
C ASN A 136 5.08 -3.26 -15.15
N VAL A 137 4.34 -2.81 -14.14
CA VAL A 137 3.97 -1.42 -13.88
C VAL A 137 4.69 -0.99 -12.60
N ALA A 138 5.37 0.16 -12.64
CA ALA A 138 6.19 0.62 -11.52
C ALA A 138 5.39 0.83 -10.23
N ASP A 139 4.20 1.43 -10.34
CA ASP A 139 3.29 1.67 -9.21
C ASP A 139 1.82 1.84 -9.67
N THR A 140 0.93 2.10 -8.72
CA THR A 140 -0.50 2.35 -9.00
C THR A 140 -0.77 3.59 -9.85
N SER A 141 0.17 4.54 -9.97
CA SER A 141 0.01 5.75 -10.78
C SER A 141 0.17 5.51 -12.27
N HIS A 142 0.81 4.40 -12.63
CA HIS A 142 1.03 3.98 -14.01
C HIS A 142 -0.04 3.01 -14.54
N LEU A 143 -1.05 2.67 -13.72
CA LEU A 143 -2.21 1.89 -14.17
C LEU A 143 -2.97 2.63 -15.28
N GLY A 144 -3.36 1.92 -16.32
CA GLY A 144 -4.06 2.40 -17.51
C GLY A 144 -3.17 3.08 -18.56
N LEU A 145 -1.92 3.40 -18.24
CA LEU A 145 -1.05 4.19 -19.13
C LEU A 145 -0.30 3.36 -20.17
N LEU A 146 -0.18 2.04 -19.97
CA LEU A 146 0.51 1.15 -20.91
C LEU A 146 -0.38 0.73 -22.10
N GLY A 147 -1.66 1.13 -22.09
CA GLY A 147 -2.64 0.78 -23.14
C GLY A 147 -2.65 1.70 -24.37
N GLU A 148 -2.03 2.89 -24.33
CA GLU A 148 -2.14 3.86 -25.44
C GLU A 148 -1.11 3.68 -26.57
N HIS A 149 -0.05 2.87 -26.39
CA HIS A 149 1.04 2.71 -27.38
C HIS A 149 0.98 1.39 -28.18
N ALA A 150 -0.20 0.79 -28.32
CA ALA A 150 -0.39 -0.47 -29.07
C ALA A 150 -1.03 -0.30 -30.46
N ASP A 151 -1.04 0.91 -31.02
CA ASP A 151 -1.45 1.18 -32.41
C ASP A 151 -0.24 1.72 -33.20
N ASP A 152 0.55 0.82 -33.79
CA ASP A 152 1.06 0.97 -35.18
C ASP A 152 2.01 -0.13 -35.66
N ALA A 153 2.31 -1.17 -34.86
CA ALA A 153 3.07 -2.29 -35.39
C ALA A 153 2.72 -3.61 -34.72
N THR A 154 2.12 -4.48 -35.53
CA THR A 154 2.07 -5.95 -35.42
C THR A 154 0.71 -6.52 -35.00
N GLU A 155 -0.09 -6.89 -36.00
CA GLU A 155 -1.06 -7.97 -35.89
C GLU A 155 -0.34 -9.28 -35.49
N LEU A 156 -0.13 -9.51 -34.20
CA LEU A 156 0.23 -10.81 -33.59
C LEU A 156 0.16 -10.72 -32.05
N ALA A 157 -0.91 -10.13 -31.49
CA ALA A 157 -1.31 -10.33 -30.10
C ALA A 157 -2.72 -9.78 -29.84
N GLU A 158 -3.78 -10.55 -30.16
CA GLU A 158 -5.12 -10.35 -29.61
C GLU A 158 -5.17 -10.68 -28.09
N ARG A 159 -4.27 -10.09 -27.32
CA ARG A 159 -4.41 -9.92 -25.88
C ARG A 159 -4.14 -8.45 -25.63
N SER A 160 -5.21 -7.65 -25.54
CA SER A 160 -5.16 -6.38 -24.83
C SER A 160 -4.30 -6.61 -23.58
N PRO A 161 -3.24 -5.82 -23.32
CA PRO A 161 -2.39 -6.01 -22.15
C PRO A 161 -3.29 -5.85 -20.93
N ARG A 162 -3.80 -6.95 -20.40
CA ARG A 162 -4.57 -6.90 -19.16
C ARG A 162 -3.53 -6.57 -18.11
N GLU A 163 -3.57 -5.33 -17.65
CA GLU A 163 -2.69 -4.86 -16.58
C GLU A 163 -2.85 -5.69 -15.31
N TRP A 164 -3.98 -6.39 -15.17
CA TRP A 164 -4.23 -7.38 -14.14
C TRP A 164 -4.26 -8.79 -14.72
N ALA A 165 -3.72 -9.75 -13.98
CA ALA A 165 -3.70 -11.14 -14.39
C ALA A 165 -5.11 -11.69 -14.62
N ALA A 166 -5.30 -12.44 -15.70
CA ALA A 166 -6.58 -13.08 -16.02
C ALA A 166 -7.03 -14.13 -15.00
N GLY A 167 -6.14 -14.58 -14.10
CA GLY A 167 -6.42 -15.57 -13.06
C GLY A 167 -7.00 -15.00 -11.76
N ILE A 168 -7.18 -13.68 -11.65
CA ILE A 168 -7.76 -13.07 -10.45
C ILE A 168 -9.28 -13.35 -10.46
N PRO A 169 -9.85 -13.99 -9.42
CA PRO A 169 -11.29 -14.22 -9.34
C PRO A 169 -12.05 -12.91 -9.31
N ALA A 170 -13.27 -12.89 -9.84
CA ALA A 170 -14.14 -11.72 -9.76
C ALA A 170 -14.45 -11.37 -8.29
N PRO A 171 -14.57 -10.07 -7.94
CA PRO A 171 -15.01 -9.67 -6.62
C PRO A 171 -16.45 -10.16 -6.37
N PRO A 172 -16.82 -10.46 -5.11
CA PRO A 172 -18.22 -10.66 -4.74
C PRO A 172 -19.06 -9.40 -5.03
N ASP A 173 -20.32 -9.58 -5.40
CA ASP A 173 -21.23 -8.47 -5.75
C ASP A 173 -21.31 -7.43 -4.62
N ASP A 174 -21.41 -7.92 -3.39
CA ASP A 174 -21.54 -7.12 -2.17
C ASP A 174 -20.23 -6.55 -1.63
N PHE A 175 -19.08 -6.77 -2.27
CA PHE A 175 -17.82 -6.15 -1.85
C PHE A 175 -17.93 -4.60 -1.89
N PRO A 176 -17.28 -3.83 -1.01
CA PRO A 176 -16.60 -4.24 0.22
C PRO A 176 -17.55 -4.47 1.42
N GLN A 177 -18.87 -4.32 1.25
CA GLN A 177 -19.87 -4.38 2.33
C GLN A 177 -20.06 -5.79 2.90
N ALA A 178 -20.01 -6.83 2.07
CA ALA A 178 -19.93 -8.22 2.51
C ALA A 178 -18.57 -8.82 2.10
N ILE A 179 -17.75 -9.11 3.10
CA ILE A 179 -16.42 -9.68 2.89
C ILE A 179 -16.53 -11.19 3.08
N PRO A 180 -16.08 -12.02 2.12
CA PRO A 180 -16.17 -13.47 2.24
C PRO A 180 -15.54 -13.92 3.55
N ARG A 181 -16.30 -14.60 4.41
CA ARG A 181 -15.73 -15.26 5.57
C ARG A 181 -14.96 -16.46 5.05
N THR A 182 -13.66 -16.50 5.27
CA THR A 182 -12.89 -17.74 5.11
C THR A 182 -13.27 -18.61 6.30
N GLU A 183 -14.40 -19.31 6.21
CA GLU A 183 -14.64 -20.41 7.14
C GLU A 183 -13.49 -21.42 6.96
N PRO A 184 -12.89 -21.91 8.04
CA PRO A 184 -11.96 -23.03 7.93
C PRO A 184 -12.77 -24.18 7.34
N ARG A 185 -12.50 -24.54 6.08
CA ARG A 185 -13.03 -25.77 5.50
C ARG A 185 -12.70 -26.88 6.50
N GLY A 186 -13.75 -27.43 7.11
CA GLY A 186 -13.64 -28.54 8.04
C GLY A 186 -12.72 -29.58 7.42
N VAL A 187 -11.73 -29.99 8.20
CA VAL A 187 -10.89 -31.14 7.89
C VAL A 187 -11.88 -32.30 7.67
N VAL A 188 -12.11 -32.66 6.41
CA VAL A 188 -12.78 -33.91 6.08
C VAL A 188 -11.83 -34.99 6.55
N GLY A 189 -12.21 -35.63 7.66
CA GLY A 189 -11.50 -36.78 8.18
C GLY A 189 -11.33 -37.82 7.08
N ILE A 190 -10.08 -38.26 6.92
CA ILE A 190 -9.74 -39.56 6.34
C ILE A 190 -9.36 -40.43 7.53
#